data_AF-A0A815QEH3-F1
#
_entry.id   AF-A0A815QEH3-F1
#
_cell.length_a   1.000
_cell.length_b   1.000
_cell.length_c   1.000
_cell.angle_alpha   90.00
_cell.angle_beta   90.00
_cell.angle_gamma   90.00
#
_symmetry.space_group_name_H-M   'P 1'
#
loop_
_entity.id
_entity.type
_entity.pdbx_description
1 polymer ?
#
loop_
_entity_poly.entity_id
_entity_poly.type
_entity_poly.pdbx_seq_one_letter_code
_entity_poly.pdbx_strand_id
1 'polypeptide(L)'
;MPPIKSYLATFERQHQVDPERATHSVDLYAVWCAKSYLLNRSAELNPFGTKYFLYVDAGAFRSANYRFRVWPHPAAISTVFNNDRFFLGMITPLPRRFCAFNYTMMDGPIKMDLIEGTFMGGSASAIRWWTSVYYATIDDYRAKDFFIGKDQYVMNSIALTHAARFSMLLPFRASCGDVWFTYGPLLAEKGERERLSYSSSCQQQNISDFVIPFDTVCKDNNHIV
;
A
#
# COMPACT_ATOMS: atom_id res chain seq x y z
N MET A 1 -4.14 16.93 11.60
CA MET A 1 -2.89 16.87 10.83
C MET A 1 -2.96 17.86 9.67
N PRO A 2 -1.84 18.49 9.26
CA PRO A 2 -1.83 19.64 8.35
C PRO A 2 -2.60 19.44 7.03
N PRO A 3 -2.43 18.34 6.26
CA PRO A 3 -3.11 18.21 4.97
C PRO A 3 -4.61 17.89 5.07
N ILE A 4 -5.09 17.38 6.21
CA ILE A 4 -6.48 16.89 6.33
C ILE A 4 -7.49 18.03 6.38
N LYS A 5 -7.12 19.15 7.01
CA LYS A 5 -8.07 20.26 7.25
C LYS A 5 -8.65 20.82 5.94
N SER A 6 -7.86 20.85 4.86
CA SER A 6 -8.32 21.30 3.55
C SER A 6 -9.31 20.35 2.87
N TYR A 7 -9.40 19.09 3.31
CA TYR A 7 -10.24 18.06 2.69
C TYR A 7 -11.54 17.79 3.45
N LEU A 8 -11.71 18.30 4.67
CA LEU A 8 -12.86 17.98 5.54
C LEU A 8 -14.22 18.19 4.86
N ALA A 9 -14.46 19.37 4.29
CA ALA A 9 -15.72 19.66 3.59
C ALA A 9 -15.93 18.77 2.34
N THR A 10 -14.84 18.30 1.72
CA THR A 10 -14.92 17.34 0.61
C THR A 10 -15.31 15.96 1.12
N PHE A 11 -14.71 15.51 2.22
CA PHE A 11 -15.03 14.24 2.86
C PHE A 11 -16.47 14.18 3.39
N GLU A 12 -16.96 15.24 4.03
CA GLU A 12 -18.35 15.33 4.51
C GLU A 12 -19.35 15.17 3.36
N ARG A 13 -19.09 15.85 2.24
CA ARG A 13 -19.91 15.74 1.02
C ARG A 13 -19.81 14.36 0.38
N GLN A 14 -18.61 13.79 0.30
CA GLN A 14 -18.40 12.49 -0.34
C GLN A 14 -18.94 11.32 0.49
N HIS A 15 -18.93 11.41 1.83
CA HIS A 15 -19.53 10.41 2.71
C HIS A 15 -21.02 10.20 2.43
N GLN A 16 -21.74 11.26 2.01
CA GLN A 16 -23.16 11.16 1.67
C GLN A 16 -23.44 10.23 0.48
N VAL A 17 -22.48 10.11 -0.44
CA VAL A 17 -22.58 9.30 -1.67
C VAL A 17 -21.69 8.06 -1.64
N ASP A 18 -21.03 7.77 -0.52
CA ASP A 18 -20.24 6.55 -0.36
C ASP A 18 -21.17 5.33 -0.21
N PRO A 19 -21.11 4.34 -1.12
CA PRO A 19 -21.87 3.10 -0.96
C PRO A 19 -21.52 2.35 0.33
N GLU A 20 -20.33 2.55 0.88
CA GLU A 20 -19.83 1.91 2.11
C GLU A 20 -19.98 2.83 3.34
N ARG A 21 -20.77 3.91 3.27
CA ARG A 21 -20.95 4.90 4.37
C ARG A 21 -21.46 4.32 5.70
N ALA A 22 -22.01 3.11 5.69
CA ALA A 22 -22.45 2.40 6.90
C ALA A 22 -21.27 1.91 7.76
N THR A 23 -20.12 1.65 7.13
CA THR A 23 -18.88 1.21 7.78
C THR A 23 -17.76 2.23 7.66
N HIS A 24 -17.91 3.24 6.80
CA HIS A 24 -16.99 4.35 6.65
C HIS A 24 -17.46 5.60 7.37
N SER A 25 -16.52 6.42 7.81
CA SER A 25 -16.76 7.73 8.40
C SER A 25 -15.83 8.77 7.80
N VAL A 26 -16.19 10.05 7.95
CA VAL A 26 -15.32 11.18 7.58
C VAL A 26 -13.96 11.11 8.29
N ASP A 27 -13.96 10.70 9.56
CA ASP A 27 -12.73 10.51 10.34
C ASP A 27 -11.86 9.37 9.77
N LEU A 28 -12.48 8.31 9.26
CA LEU A 28 -11.76 7.21 8.63
C LEU A 28 -11.06 7.67 7.34
N TYR A 29 -11.74 8.45 6.50
CA TYR A 29 -11.12 9.06 5.31
C TYR A 29 -9.94 9.96 5.69
N ALA A 30 -10.09 10.74 6.76
CA ALA A 30 -9.00 11.56 7.29
C ALA A 30 -7.79 10.72 7.71
N VAL A 31 -8.00 9.61 8.42
CA VAL A 31 -6.92 8.68 8.80
C VAL A 31 -6.24 8.08 7.57
N TRP A 32 -7.01 7.63 6.58
CA TRP A 32 -6.47 7.08 5.33
C TRP A 32 -5.66 8.11 4.53
N CYS A 33 -6.17 9.32 4.39
CA CYS A 33 -5.48 10.44 3.75
C CYS A 33 -4.20 10.85 4.49
N ALA A 34 -4.14 10.63 5.80
CA ALA A 34 -3.00 11.02 6.65
C ALA A 34 -1.75 10.15 6.46
N LYS A 35 -1.90 8.90 6.01
CA LYS A 35 -0.84 7.90 6.07
C LYS A 35 0.42 8.37 5.34
N SER A 36 0.27 8.94 4.15
CA SER A 36 1.38 9.47 3.33
C SER A 36 2.11 10.63 4.01
N TYR A 37 1.40 11.50 4.73
CA TYR A 37 2.00 12.58 5.52
C TYR A 37 2.76 12.04 6.72
N LEU A 38 2.17 11.12 7.49
CA LEU A 38 2.79 10.53 8.67
C LEU A 38 4.09 9.80 8.30
N LEU A 39 4.06 9.03 7.22
CA LEU A 39 5.22 8.32 6.71
C LEU A 39 6.33 9.28 6.26
N ASN A 40 6.00 10.32 5.50
CA ASN A 40 6.98 11.33 5.08
C ASN A 40 7.55 12.11 6.27
N ARG A 41 6.71 12.48 7.25
CA ARG A 41 7.19 13.19 8.43
C ARG A 41 8.17 12.34 9.25
N SER A 42 7.93 11.04 9.32
CA SER A 42 8.83 10.08 9.98
C SER A 42 10.18 10.00 9.25
N ALA A 43 10.14 9.98 7.92
CA ALA A 43 11.34 9.97 7.06
C ALA A 43 12.15 11.28 7.13
N GLU A 44 11.49 12.43 7.29
CA GLU A 44 12.15 13.73 7.46
C GLU A 44 12.83 13.88 8.82
N LEU A 45 12.17 13.43 9.90
CA LEU A 45 12.70 13.54 11.25
C LEU A 45 13.88 12.58 11.46
N ASN A 46 13.76 11.35 10.96
CA ASN A 46 14.77 10.29 10.99
C ASN A 46 15.73 10.30 12.21
N PRO A 47 15.23 10.25 13.45
CA PRO A 47 16.09 10.32 14.64
C PRO A 47 17.02 9.10 14.78
N PHE A 48 16.73 8.02 14.05
CA PHE A 48 17.48 6.76 14.10
C PHE A 48 18.48 6.61 12.95
N GLY A 49 18.58 7.57 12.03
CA GLY A 49 19.47 7.48 10.87
C GLY A 49 19.17 6.29 9.96
N THR A 50 17.91 5.82 9.92
CA THR A 50 17.50 4.65 9.13
C THR A 50 17.36 4.99 7.65
N LYS A 51 17.54 3.98 6.79
CA LYS A 51 17.42 4.11 5.33
C LYS A 51 15.97 4.00 4.85
N TYR A 52 15.18 3.15 5.48
CA TYR A 52 13.83 2.81 5.05
C TYR A 52 12.82 3.12 6.14
N PHE A 53 11.60 3.45 5.72
CA PHE A 53 10.47 3.73 6.59
C PHE A 53 9.24 3.01 6.06
N LEU A 54 8.44 2.48 6.98
CA LEU A 54 7.25 1.70 6.68
C LEU A 54 6.09 2.29 7.45
N TYR A 55 4.95 2.42 6.78
CA TYR A 55 3.66 2.58 7.42
C TYR A 55 3.03 1.20 7.58
N VAL A 56 2.50 0.91 8.78
CA VAL A 56 1.82 -0.33 9.10
C VAL A 56 0.52 0.01 9.81
N ASP A 57 -0.59 -0.45 9.26
CA ASP A 57 -1.89 -0.24 9.87
C ASP A 57 -2.01 -1.02 11.18
N ALA A 58 -2.59 -0.40 12.20
CA ALA A 58 -2.80 -1.03 13.50
C ALA A 58 -3.67 -2.30 13.40
N GLY A 59 -4.48 -2.43 12.34
CA GLY A 59 -5.25 -3.63 12.00
C GLY A 59 -4.40 -4.89 11.92
N ALA A 60 -3.15 -4.79 11.48
CA ALA A 60 -2.23 -5.93 11.35
C ALA A 60 -1.99 -6.64 12.68
N PHE A 61 -2.01 -5.90 13.79
CA PHE A 61 -1.66 -6.41 15.11
C PHE A 61 -2.86 -6.90 15.93
N ARG A 62 -4.06 -6.93 15.35
CA ARG A 62 -5.26 -7.44 16.05
C ARG A 62 -5.21 -8.94 16.29
N SER A 63 -4.51 -9.68 15.40
CA SER A 63 -4.38 -11.13 15.50
C SER A 63 -3.18 -11.53 16.35
N ALA A 64 -3.35 -12.56 17.19
CA ALA A 64 -2.25 -13.16 17.94
C ALA A 64 -1.14 -13.72 17.02
N ASN A 65 -1.45 -13.98 15.75
CA ASN A 65 -0.50 -14.49 14.76
C ASN A 65 0.51 -13.42 14.28
N TYR A 66 0.36 -12.15 14.67
CA TYR A 66 1.28 -11.06 14.29
C TYR A 66 2.21 -10.63 15.43
N ARG A 67 2.39 -11.49 16.44
CA ARG A 67 3.25 -11.25 17.62
C ARG A 67 4.72 -11.57 17.33
N PHE A 68 5.27 -10.97 16.28
CA PHE A 68 6.67 -11.15 15.90
C PHE A 68 7.61 -10.45 16.91
N ARG A 69 8.71 -11.10 17.28
CA ARG A 69 9.73 -10.54 18.19
C ARG A 69 10.71 -9.63 17.48
N VAL A 70 11.13 -10.04 16.28
CA VAL A 70 12.01 -9.27 15.40
C VAL A 70 11.27 -9.06 14.09
N TRP A 71 10.78 -7.85 13.90
CA TRP A 71 10.02 -7.50 12.70
C TRP A 71 10.14 -6.00 12.39
N PRO A 72 10.30 -5.64 11.10
CA PRO A 72 10.59 -6.54 9.98
C PRO A 72 12.02 -7.11 10.08
N HIS A 73 12.25 -8.29 9.49
CA HIS A 73 13.58 -8.89 9.47
C HIS A 73 14.53 -8.10 8.54
N PRO A 74 15.73 -7.67 9.00
CA PRO A 74 16.62 -6.79 8.22
C PRO A 74 17.00 -7.33 6.84
N ALA A 75 17.20 -8.65 6.70
CA ALA A 75 17.50 -9.26 5.41
C ALA A 75 16.31 -9.17 4.44
N ALA A 76 15.08 -9.33 4.94
CA ALA A 76 13.88 -9.20 4.11
C ALA A 76 13.75 -7.76 3.59
N ILE A 77 13.98 -6.77 4.45
CA ILE A 77 13.96 -5.35 4.07
C ILE A 77 15.04 -5.03 3.02
N SER A 78 16.24 -5.56 3.17
CA SER A 78 17.33 -5.32 2.23
C SER A 78 17.01 -5.89 0.84
N THR A 79 16.34 -7.03 0.77
CA THR A 79 15.86 -7.63 -0.49
C THR A 79 14.78 -6.80 -1.15
N VAL A 80 13.80 -6.32 -0.37
CA VAL A 80 12.61 -5.65 -0.89
C VAL A 80 12.90 -4.24 -1.39
N PHE A 81 13.74 -3.49 -0.67
CA PHE A 81 13.94 -2.06 -0.89
C PHE A 81 15.28 -1.72 -1.58
N ASN A 82 15.86 -2.67 -2.31
CA ASN A 82 17.16 -2.52 -2.97
C ASN A 82 17.19 -1.49 -4.11
N ASN A 83 16.04 -1.20 -4.72
CA ASN A 83 15.86 -0.24 -5.79
C ASN A 83 14.99 0.89 -5.27
N ASP A 84 15.34 2.15 -5.53
CA ASP A 84 14.71 3.38 -4.97
C ASP A 84 13.25 3.60 -5.44
N ARG A 85 12.39 2.64 -5.17
CA ARG A 85 10.99 2.53 -5.56
C ARG A 85 10.12 2.55 -4.31
N PHE A 86 8.93 3.10 -4.46
CA PHE A 86 7.94 3.04 -3.40
C PHE A 86 7.31 1.65 -3.36
N PHE A 87 7.10 1.12 -2.17
CA PHE A 87 6.63 -0.24 -1.95
C PHE A 87 5.17 -0.22 -1.53
N LEU A 88 4.37 -1.05 -2.20
CA LEU A 88 2.95 -1.26 -1.96
C LEU A 88 2.65 -2.76 -2.02
N GLY A 89 1.51 -3.19 -1.49
CA GLY A 89 1.00 -4.55 -1.69
C GLY A 89 -0.18 -4.56 -2.65
N MET A 90 -0.22 -5.54 -3.54
CA MET A 90 -1.31 -5.77 -4.48
C MET A 90 -2.06 -7.04 -4.06
N ILE A 91 -3.28 -6.89 -3.54
CA ILE A 91 -4.08 -7.96 -2.89
C ILE A 91 -5.00 -8.71 -3.85
N THR A 92 -5.14 -8.23 -5.09
CA THR A 92 -5.81 -8.95 -6.17
C THR A 92 -4.99 -8.84 -7.45
N PRO A 93 -5.06 -9.83 -8.36
CA PRO A 93 -4.37 -9.71 -9.66
C PRO A 93 -4.90 -8.52 -10.47
N LEU A 94 -4.05 -7.93 -11.30
CA LEU A 94 -4.41 -6.74 -12.08
C LEU A 94 -5.36 -7.11 -13.24
N PRO A 95 -6.58 -6.55 -13.33
CA PRO A 95 -7.45 -6.86 -14.46
C PRO A 95 -6.81 -6.53 -15.81
N ARG A 96 -6.87 -7.47 -16.76
CA ARG A 96 -6.19 -7.36 -18.07
C ARG A 96 -6.54 -6.09 -18.84
N ARG A 97 -7.75 -5.57 -18.64
CA ARG A 97 -8.18 -4.29 -19.23
C ARG A 97 -7.23 -3.14 -18.90
N PHE A 98 -6.60 -3.12 -17.73
CA PHE A 98 -5.67 -2.05 -17.34
C PHE A 98 -4.28 -2.21 -17.97
N CYS A 99 -3.97 -3.38 -18.53
CA CYS A 99 -2.76 -3.59 -19.34
C CYS A 99 -2.97 -3.25 -20.82
N ALA A 100 -4.20 -3.37 -21.30
CA ALA A 100 -4.57 -3.06 -22.68
C ALA A 100 -5.03 -1.61 -22.87
N PHE A 101 -5.57 -0.99 -21.83
CA PHE A 101 -6.09 0.36 -21.84
C PHE A 101 -5.02 1.37 -21.40
N ASN A 102 -4.91 2.48 -22.12
CA ASN A 102 -4.02 3.58 -21.76
C ASN A 102 -4.68 4.44 -20.66
N TYR A 103 -4.74 3.91 -19.44
CA TYR A 103 -5.30 4.60 -18.29
C TYR A 103 -4.51 5.87 -17.97
N THR A 104 -5.22 6.97 -17.72
CA THR A 104 -4.67 8.25 -17.34
C THR A 104 -5.34 8.78 -16.07
N MET A 105 -4.73 9.78 -15.43
CA MET A 105 -5.34 10.46 -14.29
C MET A 105 -6.68 11.14 -14.64
N MET A 106 -6.95 11.40 -15.93
CA MET A 106 -8.22 11.99 -16.37
C MET A 106 -9.40 11.02 -16.28
N ASP A 107 -9.13 9.71 -16.26
CA ASP A 107 -10.16 8.68 -16.11
C ASP A 107 -10.67 8.56 -14.66
N GLY A 108 -10.01 9.26 -13.72
CA GLY A 108 -10.40 9.33 -12.31
C GLY A 108 -10.07 8.08 -11.49
N PRO A 109 -10.43 8.06 -10.19
CA PRO A 109 -10.02 7.02 -9.26
C PRO A 109 -10.50 5.61 -9.66
N ILE A 110 -9.63 4.62 -9.49
CA ILE A 110 -9.97 3.23 -9.80
C ILE A 110 -10.61 2.58 -8.57
N LYS A 111 -11.93 2.40 -8.66
CA LYS A 111 -12.78 1.86 -7.60
C LYS A 111 -12.68 0.33 -7.49
N MET A 112 -11.57 -0.15 -6.95
CA MET A 112 -11.28 -1.59 -6.78
C MET A 112 -10.33 -1.81 -5.59
N ASP A 113 -10.52 -2.92 -4.90
CA ASP A 113 -9.56 -3.41 -3.89
C ASP A 113 -8.40 -4.14 -4.59
N LEU A 114 -7.53 -3.35 -5.23
CA LEU A 114 -6.35 -3.83 -5.96
C LEU A 114 -5.10 -3.71 -5.10
N ILE A 115 -4.76 -2.50 -4.66
CA ILE A 115 -3.63 -2.22 -3.77
C ILE A 115 -4.13 -2.15 -2.31
N GLU A 116 -3.40 -2.74 -1.38
CA GLU A 116 -3.70 -2.64 0.04
C GLU A 116 -3.36 -1.26 0.61
N GLY A 117 -4.23 -0.74 1.47
CA GLY A 117 -3.97 0.47 2.25
C GLY A 117 -3.29 0.20 3.60
N THR A 118 -2.95 -1.05 3.91
CA THR A 118 -2.52 -1.51 5.24
C THR A 118 -0.99 -1.46 5.42
N PHE A 119 -0.23 -1.44 4.33
CA PHE A 119 1.23 -1.44 4.35
C PHE A 119 1.79 -0.68 3.15
N MET A 120 2.76 0.18 3.42
CA MET A 120 3.50 0.88 2.37
C MET A 120 4.84 1.39 2.91
N GLY A 121 5.80 1.67 2.03
CA GLY A 121 7.07 2.18 2.50
C GLY A 121 8.09 2.42 1.41
N GLY A 122 9.30 2.76 1.83
CA GLY A 122 10.40 3.01 0.90
C GLY A 122 11.59 3.67 1.58
N SER A 123 12.54 4.08 0.76
CA SER A 123 13.56 5.05 1.15
C SER A 123 12.93 6.42 1.42
N ALA A 124 13.67 7.32 2.06
CA ALA A 124 13.24 8.71 2.23
C ALA A 124 12.95 9.42 0.89
N SER A 125 13.73 9.16 -0.17
CA SER A 125 13.52 9.75 -1.50
C SER A 125 12.26 9.21 -2.16
N ALA A 126 12.03 7.89 -2.10
CA ALA A 126 10.82 7.27 -2.65
C ALA A 126 9.56 7.77 -1.92
N ILE A 127 9.61 7.89 -0.58
CA ILE A 127 8.52 8.41 0.24
C ILE A 127 8.21 9.87 -0.09
N ARG A 128 9.24 10.72 -0.22
CA ARG A 128 9.04 12.13 -0.58
C ARG A 128 8.34 12.28 -1.93
N TRP A 129 8.78 11.49 -2.92
CA TRP A 129 8.14 11.44 -4.23
C TRP A 129 6.68 10.99 -4.11
N TRP A 130 6.43 9.87 -3.42
CA TRP A 130 5.08 9.33 -3.21
C TRP A 130 4.16 10.36 -2.59
N THR A 131 4.57 10.98 -1.48
CA THR A 131 3.75 11.95 -0.76
C THR A 131 3.44 13.18 -1.61
N SER A 132 4.40 13.64 -2.42
CA SER A 132 4.16 14.72 -3.38
C SER A 132 3.12 14.34 -4.43
N VAL A 133 3.25 13.16 -5.06
CA VAL A 133 2.33 12.71 -6.11
C VAL A 133 0.94 12.38 -5.54
N TYR A 134 0.89 11.80 -4.35
CA TYR A 134 -0.35 11.44 -3.66
C TYR A 134 -1.21 12.68 -3.37
N TYR A 135 -0.65 13.71 -2.76
CA TYR A 135 -1.43 14.93 -2.46
C TYR A 135 -1.74 15.75 -3.72
N ALA A 136 -0.83 15.81 -4.70
CA ALA A 136 -1.13 16.42 -6.00
C ALA A 136 -2.31 15.72 -6.70
N THR A 137 -2.36 14.38 -6.62
CA THR A 137 -3.46 13.59 -7.17
C THR A 137 -4.77 13.85 -6.42
N ILE A 138 -4.73 13.89 -5.08
CA ILE A 138 -5.92 14.19 -4.28
C ILE A 138 -6.48 15.57 -4.62
N ASP A 139 -5.61 16.58 -4.74
CA ASP A 139 -6.01 17.93 -5.08
C ASP A 139 -6.63 17.99 -6.48
N ASP A 140 -6.03 17.31 -7.45
CA ASP A 140 -6.54 17.21 -8.81
C ASP A 140 -7.91 16.50 -8.88
N TYR A 141 -8.04 15.36 -8.20
CA TYR A 141 -9.29 14.61 -8.14
C TYR A 141 -10.39 15.39 -7.43
N ARG A 142 -10.05 16.07 -6.34
CA ARG A 142 -10.97 16.98 -5.66
C ARG A 142 -11.46 18.10 -6.58
N ALA A 143 -10.57 18.72 -7.36
CA ALA A 143 -10.93 19.81 -8.27
C ALA A 143 -11.87 19.35 -9.40
N LYS A 144 -11.86 18.05 -9.71
CA LYS A 144 -12.75 17.40 -10.69
C LYS A 144 -13.98 16.73 -10.07
N ASP A 145 -14.24 16.95 -8.78
CA ASP A 145 -15.29 16.29 -7.99
C ASP A 145 -15.24 14.74 -8.02
N PHE A 146 -14.06 14.16 -8.23
CA PHE A 146 -13.84 12.73 -8.08
C PHE A 146 -13.78 12.30 -6.61
N PHE A 147 -14.21 11.07 -6.33
CA PHE A 147 -14.21 10.50 -4.97
C PHE A 147 -12.78 10.24 -4.47
N ILE A 148 -12.40 10.87 -3.35
CA ILE A 148 -11.08 10.78 -2.71
C ILE A 148 -11.14 10.19 -1.29
N GLY A 149 -12.34 9.80 -0.82
CA GLY A 149 -12.53 9.29 0.55
C GLY A 149 -11.77 8.00 0.84
N LYS A 150 -11.58 7.12 -0.15
CA LYS A 150 -10.87 5.84 -0.02
C LYS A 150 -9.49 5.93 -0.67
N ASP A 151 -8.43 5.84 0.15
CA ASP A 151 -7.04 6.02 -0.28
C ASP A 151 -6.60 5.03 -1.36
N GLN A 152 -7.06 3.78 -1.26
CA GLN A 152 -6.77 2.73 -2.25
C GLN A 152 -7.16 3.14 -3.67
N TYR A 153 -8.27 3.88 -3.85
CA TYR A 153 -8.71 4.29 -5.18
C TYR A 153 -7.73 5.28 -5.82
N VAL A 154 -7.13 6.14 -5.00
CA VAL A 154 -6.08 7.07 -5.40
C VAL A 154 -4.76 6.32 -5.63
N MET A 155 -4.41 5.38 -4.75
CA MET A 155 -3.21 4.55 -4.87
C MET A 155 -3.19 3.76 -6.18
N ASN A 156 -4.31 3.14 -6.55
CA ASN A 156 -4.46 2.40 -7.80
C ASN A 156 -4.14 3.28 -9.02
N SER A 157 -4.68 4.50 -9.06
CA SER A 157 -4.44 5.45 -10.16
C SER A 157 -2.98 5.83 -10.28
N ILE A 158 -2.32 6.13 -9.16
CA ILE A 158 -0.92 6.53 -9.14
C ILE A 158 -0.03 5.36 -9.55
N ALA A 159 -0.31 4.15 -9.04
CA ALA A 159 0.45 2.95 -9.38
C ALA A 159 0.43 2.69 -10.89
N LEU A 160 -0.74 2.72 -11.53
CA LEU A 160 -0.85 2.48 -12.98
C LEU A 160 -0.17 3.56 -13.82
N THR A 161 -0.30 4.83 -13.43
CA THR A 161 0.28 5.94 -14.21
C THR A 161 1.78 6.14 -13.97
N HIS A 162 2.33 5.60 -12.89
CA HIS A 162 3.74 5.75 -12.52
C HIS A 162 4.41 4.39 -12.25
N ALA A 163 4.08 3.36 -13.03
CA ALA A 163 4.43 1.98 -12.70
C ALA A 163 5.93 1.71 -12.43
N ALA A 164 6.83 2.38 -13.15
CA ALA A 164 8.28 2.25 -12.95
C ALA A 164 8.77 2.72 -11.57
N ARG A 165 7.95 3.47 -10.82
CA ARG A 165 8.27 4.00 -9.48
C ARG A 165 7.91 3.04 -8.36
N PHE A 166 7.29 1.90 -8.66
CA PHE A 166 6.80 0.96 -7.66
C PHE A 166 7.47 -0.40 -7.71
N SER A 167 7.65 -0.96 -6.51
CA SER A 167 7.82 -2.39 -6.26
C SER A 167 6.56 -2.88 -5.56
N MET A 168 5.98 -3.98 -6.03
CA MET A 168 4.75 -4.55 -5.48
C MET A 168 5.04 -5.85 -4.75
N LEU A 169 4.56 -5.98 -3.52
CA LEU A 169 4.27 -7.29 -2.94
C LEU A 169 3.05 -7.87 -3.63
N LEU A 170 3.04 -9.19 -3.83
CA LEU A 170 1.91 -9.94 -4.39
C LEU A 170 1.26 -10.86 -3.33
N PRO A 171 0.63 -10.32 -2.26
CA PRO A 171 -0.06 -11.13 -1.25
C PRO A 171 -1.00 -12.20 -1.79
N PHE A 172 -1.72 -11.94 -2.89
CA PHE A 172 -2.67 -12.92 -3.47
C PHE A 172 -2.01 -14.22 -3.95
N ARG A 173 -0.69 -14.23 -4.16
CA ARG A 173 0.08 -15.43 -4.52
C ARG A 173 0.63 -16.17 -3.30
N ALA A 174 0.73 -15.47 -2.17
CA ALA A 174 1.25 -16.04 -0.95
C ALA A 174 0.15 -16.82 -0.23
N SER A 175 0.57 -17.75 0.62
CA SER A 175 -0.35 -18.63 1.37
C SER A 175 -0.15 -18.44 2.86
N CYS A 176 -0.19 -17.18 3.30
CA CYS A 176 0.26 -16.72 4.61
C CYS A 176 -0.85 -16.06 5.44
N GLY A 177 -2.09 -16.55 5.30
CA GLY A 177 -3.24 -16.08 6.08
C GLY A 177 -4.01 -14.99 5.35
N ASP A 178 -4.37 -13.93 6.07
CA ASP A 178 -5.14 -12.81 5.52
C ASP A 178 -4.31 -12.05 4.46
N VAL A 179 -4.85 -11.92 3.26
CA VAL A 179 -4.22 -11.25 2.13
C VAL A 179 -3.88 -9.80 2.44
N TRP A 180 -4.68 -9.12 3.27
CA TRP A 180 -4.50 -7.72 3.69
C TRP A 180 -3.32 -7.47 4.63
N PHE A 181 -2.79 -8.55 5.22
CA PHE A 181 -1.73 -8.47 6.23
C PHE A 181 -0.56 -9.40 5.94
N THR A 182 -0.55 -10.06 4.78
CA THR A 182 0.45 -11.08 4.40
C THR A 182 1.90 -10.56 4.39
N TYR A 183 2.11 -9.25 4.27
CA TYR A 183 3.43 -8.62 4.46
C TYR A 183 4.04 -8.95 5.83
N GLY A 184 3.24 -9.14 6.89
CA GLY A 184 3.72 -9.48 8.23
C GLY A 184 4.56 -10.75 8.24
N PRO A 185 3.96 -11.92 7.97
CA PRO A 185 4.71 -13.18 7.90
C PRO A 185 5.79 -13.19 6.82
N LEU A 186 5.59 -12.56 5.65
CA LEU A 186 6.61 -12.54 4.59
C LEU A 186 7.85 -11.72 4.98
N LEU A 187 7.68 -10.64 5.76
CA LEU A 187 8.79 -9.83 6.28
C LEU A 187 9.40 -10.38 7.58
N ALA A 188 8.76 -11.38 8.20
CA ALA A 188 9.30 -12.05 9.37
C ALA A 188 10.42 -13.04 8.99
N GLU A 189 11.25 -13.41 9.95
CA GLU A 189 12.17 -14.53 9.80
C GLU A 189 11.40 -15.86 9.78
N LYS A 190 11.95 -16.88 9.11
CA LYS A 190 11.37 -18.22 9.07
C LYS A 190 11.10 -18.79 10.47
N GLY A 191 12.05 -18.66 11.40
CA GLY A 191 11.87 -19.15 12.78
C GLY A 191 10.71 -18.48 13.52
N GLU A 192 10.42 -17.21 13.22
CA GLU A 192 9.26 -16.51 13.79
C GLU A 192 7.93 -17.02 13.22
N ARG A 193 7.89 -17.35 11.92
CA ARG A 193 6.72 -17.99 11.30
C ARG A 193 6.45 -19.38 11.88
N GLU A 194 7.50 -20.17 12.13
CA GLU A 194 7.42 -21.49 12.76
C GLU A 194 6.91 -21.37 14.21
N ARG A 195 7.47 -20.44 14.99
CA ARG A 195 7.05 -20.18 16.37
C ARG A 195 5.58 -19.76 16.50
N LEU A 196 5.07 -19.03 15.51
CA LEU A 196 3.69 -18.55 15.46
C LEU A 196 2.76 -19.54 14.74
N SER A 197 3.22 -20.75 14.45
CA SER A 197 2.43 -21.84 13.87
C SER A 197 1.75 -21.47 12.54
N TYR A 198 2.40 -20.64 11.71
CA TYR A 198 1.97 -20.46 10.32
C TYR A 198 2.04 -21.80 9.58
N SER A 199 1.26 -21.96 8.50
CA SER A 199 1.29 -23.19 7.69
C SER A 199 2.69 -23.50 7.17
N SER A 200 2.98 -24.78 6.93
CA SER A 200 4.25 -25.21 6.33
C SER A 200 4.50 -24.52 4.98
N SER A 201 3.45 -24.29 4.20
CA SER A 201 3.53 -23.52 2.95
C SER A 201 4.03 -22.09 3.19
N CYS A 202 3.50 -21.38 4.19
CA CYS A 202 3.93 -20.02 4.52
C CYS A 202 5.35 -19.99 5.11
N GLN A 203 5.71 -20.97 5.94
CA GLN A 203 7.03 -21.03 6.59
C GLN A 203 8.18 -21.05 5.56
N GLN A 204 7.99 -21.77 4.44
CA GLN A 204 9.00 -21.93 3.39
C GLN A 204 9.02 -20.79 2.36
N GLN A 205 8.05 -19.86 2.39
CA GLN A 205 7.97 -18.76 1.43
C GLN A 205 9.10 -17.74 1.66
N ASN A 206 9.75 -17.32 0.58
CA ASN A 206 10.70 -16.22 0.57
C ASN A 206 10.04 -14.99 -0.06
N ILE A 207 10.16 -13.84 0.60
CA ILE A 207 9.56 -12.59 0.13
C ILE A 207 10.02 -12.20 -1.29
N SER A 208 11.24 -12.56 -1.70
CA SER A 208 11.75 -12.30 -3.05
C SER A 208 10.85 -12.86 -4.15
N ASP A 209 10.15 -13.96 -3.87
CA ASP A 209 9.32 -14.66 -4.86
C ASP A 209 7.97 -13.95 -5.08
N PHE A 210 7.66 -13.00 -4.20
CA PHE A 210 6.40 -12.25 -4.17
C PHE A 210 6.60 -10.76 -4.41
N VAL A 211 7.82 -10.30 -4.69
CA VAL A 211 8.10 -8.89 -4.94
C VAL A 211 8.55 -8.69 -6.38
N ILE A 212 7.84 -7.81 -7.09
CA ILE A 212 8.15 -7.49 -8.49
C ILE A 212 8.12 -5.98 -8.75
N PRO A 213 8.89 -5.50 -9.73
CA PRO A 213 8.65 -4.23 -10.40
C PRO A 213 7.19 -4.11 -10.90
N PHE A 214 6.47 -3.02 -10.62
CA PHE A 214 5.07 -2.93 -11.08
C PHE A 214 4.95 -2.85 -12.61
N ASP A 215 5.93 -2.23 -13.27
CA ASP A 215 6.06 -2.14 -14.72
C ASP A 215 6.29 -3.49 -15.43
N THR A 216 6.42 -4.59 -14.67
CA THR A 216 6.45 -5.95 -15.22
C THR A 216 5.15 -6.73 -15.04
N VAL A 217 4.16 -6.24 -14.27
CA VAL A 217 2.90 -6.94 -14.01
C VAL A 217 2.19 -7.33 -15.30
N CYS A 218 2.08 -6.41 -16.26
CA CYS A 218 1.40 -6.66 -17.53
C CYS A 218 2.14 -7.60 -18.49
N LYS A 219 3.37 -8.05 -18.15
CA LYS A 219 4.16 -8.96 -18.97
C LYS A 219 3.99 -10.42 -18.58
N ASP A 220 3.46 -10.71 -17.40
CA ASP A 220 3.23 -12.07 -16.90
C ASP A 220 1.72 -12.34 -16.74
N ASN A 221 1.23 -13.33 -17.48
CA ASN A 221 -0.17 -13.74 -17.42
C ASN A 221 -0.59 -14.26 -16.02
N ASN A 222 0.35 -14.64 -15.18
CA ASN A 222 0.09 -15.08 -13.80
C ASN A 222 -0.23 -13.91 -12.84
N HIS A 223 -0.14 -12.66 -13.30
CA HIS A 223 -0.39 -11.47 -12.46
C HIS A 223 -1.62 -10.69 -12.89
N ILE A 224 -2.35 -11.20 -13.89
CA ILE A 224 -3.53 -10.56 -14.47
C ILE A 224 -4.74 -11.50 -14.45
N VAL A 225 -5.94 -10.91 -14.42
CA VAL A 225 -7.24 -11.62 -14.49
C VAL A 225 -8.19 -10.98 -15.49
#